data_AF-A0A1C4VYT7-F1
#
_entry.id   AF-A0A1C4VYT7-F1
#
_cell.length_a   1.000
_cell.length_b   1.000
_cell.length_c   1.000
_cell.angle_alpha   90.00
_cell.angle_beta   90.00
_cell.angle_gamma   90.00
#
_symmetry.space_group_name_H-M   'P 1'
#
loop_
_entity.id
_entity.type
_entity.pdbx_description
1 polymer ?
#
loop_
_entity_poly.entity_id
_entity_poly.type
_entity_poly.pdbx_seq_one_letter_code
_entity_poly.pdbx_strand_id
1 'polypeptide(L)'
;MTDPGERARSALQRIHKAAVRHRDLELHHAADEIVRAAKTRGLDPGSVESYRPCPVCGAEPGQLCINVPGRPVQPGDMHPERTK
;
A
#
# COMPACT_ATOMS: atom_id res chain seq x y z
N MET A 1 -7.49 24.06 4.92
CA MET A 1 -6.10 23.65 5.20
C MET A 1 -6.08 22.14 5.16
N THR A 2 -5.28 21.52 4.28
CA THR A 2 -5.22 20.05 4.19
C THR A 2 -4.65 19.51 5.50
N ASP A 3 -5.33 18.52 6.08
CA ASP A 3 -4.90 17.87 7.31
C ASP A 3 -3.47 17.30 7.16
N PRO A 4 -2.55 17.52 8.12
CA PRO A 4 -1.20 16.97 8.05
C PRO A 4 -1.17 15.45 7.88
N GLY A 5 -2.13 14.72 8.45
CA GLY A 5 -2.27 13.28 8.27
C GLY A 5 -2.67 12.89 6.85
N GLU A 6 -3.59 13.64 6.24
CA GLU A 6 -3.98 13.47 4.84
C GLU A 6 -2.79 13.70 3.87
N ARG A 7 -1.98 14.72 4.13
CA ARG A 7 -0.74 14.96 3.35
C ARG A 7 0.26 13.82 3.50
N ALA A 8 0.47 13.32 4.72
CA ALA A 8 1.36 12.19 4.97
C ALA A 8 0.89 10.92 4.24
N ARG A 9 -0.42 10.63 4.28
CA ARG A 9 -1.02 9.50 3.58
C ARG A 9 -0.83 9.60 2.06
N SER A 10 -1.05 10.78 1.49
CA SER A 10 -0.83 11.03 0.06
C SER A 10 0.64 10.86 -0.34
N ALA A 11 1.58 11.28 0.50
CA ALA A 11 3.00 11.08 0.26
C ALA A 11 3.38 9.59 0.28
N LEU A 12 2.91 8.83 1.28
CA LEU A 12 3.14 7.38 1.39
C LEU A 12 2.55 6.61 0.20
N GLN A 13 1.35 7.00 -0.28
CA GLN A 13 0.77 6.47 -1.51
C GLN A 13 1.70 6.64 -2.71
N ARG A 14 2.26 7.83 -2.88
CA ARG A 14 3.18 8.12 -4.00
C ARG A 14 4.46 7.28 -3.92
N ILE A 15 5.00 7.07 -2.72
CA ILE A 15 6.17 6.22 -2.51
C ILE A 15 5.86 4.78 -2.92
N HIS A 16 4.75 4.22 -2.43
CA HIS A 16 4.36 2.86 -2.81
C HIS A 16 4.05 2.68 -4.30
N LYS A 17 3.44 3.69 -4.96
CA LYS A 17 3.25 3.66 -6.40
C LYS A 17 4.58 3.63 -7.15
N ALA A 18 5.57 4.41 -6.70
CA ALA A 18 6.90 4.38 -7.27
C ALA A 18 7.57 3.02 -7.04
N ALA A 19 7.48 2.48 -5.83
CA ALA A 19 8.01 1.17 -5.46
C ALA A 19 7.49 0.06 -6.40
N VAL A 20 6.17 0.01 -6.64
CA VAL A 20 5.56 -0.95 -7.57
C VAL A 20 6.01 -0.71 -9.00
N ARG A 21 5.98 0.55 -9.48
CA ARG A 21 6.38 0.90 -10.85
C ARG A 21 7.82 0.49 -11.15
N HIS A 22 8.70 0.64 -10.20
CA HIS A 22 10.13 0.34 -10.33
C HIS A 22 10.51 -1.06 -9.85
N ARG A 23 9.55 -1.85 -9.33
CA ARG A 23 9.78 -3.16 -8.69
C ARG A 23 10.85 -3.09 -7.59
N ASP A 24 10.83 -1.99 -6.84
CA ASP A 24 11.82 -1.69 -5.81
C ASP A 24 11.27 -2.06 -4.43
N LEU A 25 11.77 -3.19 -3.91
CA LEU A 25 11.39 -3.71 -2.59
C LEU A 25 11.94 -2.85 -1.45
N GLU A 26 13.10 -2.23 -1.62
CA GLU A 26 13.69 -1.36 -0.60
C GLU A 26 12.83 -0.11 -0.39
N LEU A 27 12.24 0.42 -1.47
CA LEU A 27 11.26 1.50 -1.41
C LEU A 27 9.98 1.12 -0.65
N HIS A 28 9.56 -0.15 -0.73
CA HIS A 28 8.46 -0.65 0.11
C HIS A 28 8.85 -0.70 1.58
N HIS A 29 10.03 -1.23 1.89
CA HIS A 29 10.54 -1.32 3.26
C HIS A 29 10.71 0.06 3.90
N ALA A 30 11.31 1.02 3.19
CA ALA A 30 11.50 2.37 3.68
C ALA A 30 10.15 3.06 4.01
N ALA A 31 9.12 2.88 3.17
CA ALA A 31 7.79 3.40 3.45
C ALA A 31 7.14 2.76 4.68
N ASP A 32 7.34 1.46 4.90
CA ASP A 32 6.84 0.75 6.09
C ASP A 32 7.53 1.24 7.37
N GLU A 33 8.84 1.52 7.32
CA GLU A 33 9.59 2.11 8.43
C GLU A 33 9.10 3.52 8.78
N ILE A 34 8.81 4.36 7.78
CA ILE A 34 8.25 5.70 7.99
C ILE A 34 6.91 5.61 8.74
N VAL A 35 6.04 4.68 8.35
CA VAL A 35 4.74 4.49 9.01
C VAL A 35 4.90 4.00 10.44
N ARG A 36 5.80 3.03 10.68
CA ARG A 36 6.11 2.56 12.05
C ARG A 36 6.63 3.70 12.92
N ALA A 37 7.55 4.52 12.41
CA ALA A 37 8.10 5.67 13.13
C ALA A 37 7.07 6.79 13.35
N ALA A 38 6.09 6.96 12.47
CA ALA A 38 4.98 7.88 12.68
C ALA A 38 4.05 7.38 13.80
N LYS A 39 3.72 6.07 13.80
CA LYS A 39 2.87 5.45 14.83
C LYS A 39 3.47 5.56 16.23
N THR A 40 4.78 5.38 16.39
CA THR A 40 5.44 5.57 17.69
C THR A 40 5.37 7.00 18.22
N ARG A 41 5.05 7.97 17.36
CA ARG A 41 4.82 9.38 17.71
C ARG A 41 3.34 9.75 17.86
N GLY A 42 2.44 8.76 17.86
CA GLY A 42 0.99 8.99 17.97
C GLY A 42 0.33 9.50 16.68
N LEU A 43 1.05 9.49 15.56
CA LEU A 43 0.52 9.82 14.25
C LEU A 43 0.14 8.52 13.55
N ASP A 44 -1.16 8.29 13.34
CA ASP A 44 -1.64 7.13 12.60
C ASP A 44 -2.03 7.53 11.16
N PRO A 45 -1.14 7.35 10.17
CA PRO A 45 -1.50 7.59 8.77
C PRO A 45 -2.53 6.57 8.23
N GLY A 46 -2.87 5.54 9.01
CA GLY A 46 -3.67 4.38 8.63
C GLY A 46 -2.79 3.18 8.26
N SER A 47 -3.42 2.02 8.08
CA SER A 47 -2.74 0.79 7.69
C SER A 47 -2.13 0.93 6.27
N VAL A 48 -0.89 0.46 6.06
CA VAL A 48 -0.23 0.58 4.74
C VAL A 48 -1.03 -0.11 3.65
N GLU A 49 -1.70 -1.21 3.99
CA GLU A 49 -2.52 -2.00 3.09
C GLU A 49 -3.75 -1.22 2.59
N SER A 50 -4.19 -0.19 3.34
CA SER A 50 -5.32 0.67 2.95
C SER A 50 -4.98 1.65 1.83
N TYR A 51 -3.70 1.86 1.52
CA TYR A 51 -3.27 2.82 0.50
C TYR A 51 -2.20 2.32 -0.48
N ARG A 52 -1.70 1.08 -0.32
CA ARG A 52 -0.74 0.46 -1.25
C ARG A 52 -1.47 -0.25 -2.42
N PRO A 53 -1.11 0.00 -3.70
CA PRO A 53 -1.63 -0.77 -4.82
C PRO A 53 -1.13 -2.23 -4.76
N CYS A 54 -1.90 -3.15 -5.34
CA CYS A 54 -1.54 -4.58 -5.39
C CYS A 54 -0.16 -4.75 -6.04
N PRO A 55 0.83 -5.40 -5.37
CA PRO A 55 2.17 -5.54 -5.92
C PRO A 55 2.23 -6.49 -7.13
N VAL A 56 1.20 -7.31 -7.33
CA VAL A 56 1.12 -8.28 -8.42
C VAL A 56 0.52 -7.66 -9.69
N CYS A 57 -0.53 -6.85 -9.55
CA CYS A 57 -1.30 -6.35 -10.69
C CYS A 57 -1.54 -4.83 -10.72
N GLY A 58 -1.07 -4.08 -9.73
CA GLY A 58 -1.19 -2.62 -9.67
C GLY A 58 -2.57 -2.08 -9.29
N ALA A 59 -3.55 -2.94 -8.98
CA ALA A 59 -4.90 -2.51 -8.57
C ALA A 59 -4.86 -1.61 -7.33
N GLU A 60 -5.58 -0.49 -7.36
CA GLU A 60 -5.64 0.45 -6.23
C GLU A 60 -6.50 -0.10 -5.07
N PRO A 61 -6.32 0.39 -3.83
CA PRO A 61 -7.21 0.05 -2.72
C PRO A 61 -8.68 0.29 -3.06
N GLY A 62 -9.53 -0.70 -2.79
CA GLY A 62 -10.96 -0.67 -3.13
C GLY A 62 -11.29 -1.12 -4.56
N GLN A 63 -10.31 -1.32 -5.44
CA GLN A 63 -10.53 -1.93 -6.76
C GLN A 63 -10.45 -3.46 -6.72
N LEU A 64 -11.17 -4.10 -7.65
CA LEU A 64 -11.05 -5.54 -7.89
C LEU A 64 -9.67 -5.86 -8.48
N CYS A 65 -8.98 -6.82 -7.88
CA CYS A 65 -7.72 -7.32 -8.42
C CYS A 65 -7.98 -8.34 -9.55
N ILE A 66 -7.10 -8.38 -10.55
CA ILE A 66 -7.18 -9.41 -11.60
C ILE A 66 -6.70 -10.77 -11.06
N ASN A 67 -7.25 -11.84 -11.62
CA ASN A 67 -6.80 -13.21 -11.37
C ASN A 67 -5.64 -13.54 -12.30
N VAL A 68 -4.48 -13.84 -11.72
CA VAL A 68 -3.32 -14.35 -12.46
C VAL A 68 -3.41 -15.88 -12.49
N PRO A 69 -3.15 -16.55 -13.62
CA PRO A 69 -3.10 -18.00 -13.68
C PRO A 69 -2.17 -18.57 -12.59
N GLY A 70 -2.67 -19.51 -11.78
CA GLY A 70 -1.95 -20.10 -10.65
C GLY A 70 -2.09 -19.37 -9.31
N ARG A 71 -2.69 -18.17 -9.27
CA ARG A 71 -3.08 -17.45 -8.04
C ARG A 71 -4.48 -16.83 -8.16
N PRO A 72 -5.54 -17.65 -8.29
CA PRO A 72 -6.91 -17.16 -8.37
C PRO A 72 -7.36 -16.62 -7.01
N VAL A 73 -8.02 -15.47 -7.04
CA VAL A 73 -8.67 -14.83 -5.89
C VAL A 73 -10.16 -14.78 -6.18
N GLN A 74 -10.99 -15.06 -5.17
CA GLN A 74 -12.43 -14.99 -5.35
C GLN A 74 -12.89 -13.55 -5.53
N PRO A 75 -13.99 -13.30 -6.25
CA PRO A 75 -14.59 -11.98 -6.31
C PRO A 75 -14.91 -11.45 -4.90
N GLY A 76 -14.39 -10.27 -4.57
CA GLY A 76 -14.53 -9.66 -3.24
C GLY A 76 -13.39 -9.98 -2.26
N ASP A 77 -12.55 -10.97 -2.57
CA ASP A 77 -11.37 -11.31 -1.78
C ASP A 77 -10.12 -10.54 -2.26
N MET A 78 -9.14 -10.42 -1.36
CA MET A 78 -7.83 -9.86 -1.68
C MET A 78 -6.82 -10.97 -1.98
N HIS A 79 -5.85 -10.69 -2.84
CA HIS A 79 -4.67 -11.55 -3.03
C HIS A 79 -3.97 -11.80 -1.68
N PRO A 80 -3.48 -13.02 -1.39
CA PRO A 80 -2.69 -13.31 -0.19
C PRO A 80 -1.47 -12.37 -0.02
N GLU A 81 -0.96 -11.84 -1.13
CA GLU A 81 0.10 -10.84 -1.19
C GLU A 81 -0.31 -9.47 -0.60
N ARG A 82 -1.59 -9.27 -0.25
CA ARG A 82 -2.13 -8.07 0.41
C ARG A 82 -2.44 -8.27 1.90
N THR A 83 -2.39 -9.49 2.44
CA THR A 83 -2.83 -9.79 3.81
C THR A 83 -1.66 -10.04 4.76
N LYS A 84 -0.61 -9.21 4.70
CA LYS A 84 0.56 -9.30 5.59
C LYS A 84 0.97 -7.95 6.15
#